data_AF-A0A8T1KSD8-F1
#
_entry.id   AF-A0A8T1KSD8-F1
#
_cell.length_a   1.000
_cell.length_b   1.000
_cell.length_c   1.000
_cell.angle_alpha   90.00
_cell.angle_beta   90.00
_cell.angle_gamma   90.00
#
_symmetry.space_group_name_H-M   'P 1'
#
loop_
_entity.id
_entity.type
_entity.pdbx_description
1 polymer ?
#
loop_
_entity_poly.entity_id
_entity_poly.type
_entity_poly.pdbx_seq_one_letter_code
_entity_poly.pdbx_strand_id
1 'polypeptide(L)'
;MAIVRQFGKPDLFITVTTYPKWPEIQNDLLPGQTASDRPDIVARVFNMKLKAILEDITTNRVFGDMQAYVYVIEFQKRGLPHAHVLVILKGESKPRTSADYDRFDCAEIPDREAYPELYETISTYMIHGPCGEGINTSCSGEDGKCSKRFPKAFVDETRVDGDGYPVYRCRGPGPIDPATPGGPQRPYSFRYVSKKIRNPRRNGPKSRREAVVVDNRWVVPHNPYLCQKCNCHINVEICSTVQSVKYLYKYVYKGQDRATVALQTRRTDGDASAADDTGTNNAG
;
A
#
# COMPACT_ATOMS: atom_id res chain seq x y z
N MET A 1 7.86 -16.02 17.61
CA MET A 1 8.45 -17.03 16.69
C MET A 1 7.70 -18.37 16.67
N ALA A 2 6.66 -18.62 17.48
CA ALA A 2 5.93 -19.88 17.48
C ALA A 2 5.34 -20.25 16.10
N ILE A 3 4.77 -19.27 15.38
CA ILE A 3 4.25 -19.47 14.02
C ILE A 3 5.34 -19.95 13.06
N VAL A 4 6.53 -19.33 13.08
CA VAL A 4 7.66 -19.73 12.23
C VAL A 4 8.18 -21.11 12.61
N ARG A 5 8.22 -21.42 13.90
CA ARG A 5 8.63 -22.75 14.38
C ARG A 5 7.65 -23.84 13.96
N GLN A 6 6.35 -23.53 13.91
CA GLN A 6 5.30 -24.50 13.61
C GLN A 6 5.04 -24.66 12.10
N PHE A 7 5.02 -23.57 11.35
CA PHE A 7 4.59 -23.52 9.95
C PHE A 7 5.69 -23.11 8.98
N GLY A 8 6.87 -22.74 9.49
CA GLY A 8 7.96 -22.22 8.67
C GLY A 8 7.86 -20.71 8.41
N LYS A 9 8.81 -20.20 7.62
CA LYS A 9 8.83 -18.78 7.25
C LYS A 9 7.66 -18.44 6.30
N PRO A 10 7.16 -17.19 6.34
CA PRO A 10 6.22 -16.69 5.35
C PRO A 10 6.85 -16.65 3.97
N ASP A 11 6.01 -16.86 2.95
CA ASP A 11 6.39 -16.81 1.53
C ASP A 11 5.92 -15.50 0.88
N LEU A 12 4.83 -14.89 1.38
CA LEU A 12 4.30 -13.61 0.89
C LEU A 12 3.97 -12.66 2.06
N PHE A 13 4.15 -11.36 1.81
CA PHE A 13 3.70 -10.26 2.66
C PHE A 13 2.83 -9.30 1.86
N ILE A 14 1.56 -9.21 2.24
CA ILE A 14 0.56 -8.45 1.52
C ILE A 14 0.17 -7.25 2.37
N THR A 15 0.19 -6.05 1.78
CA THR A 15 -0.31 -4.84 2.42
C THR A 15 -1.52 -4.33 1.67
N VAL A 16 -2.68 -4.36 2.35
CA VAL A 16 -3.95 -3.83 1.83
C VAL A 16 -4.18 -2.46 2.45
N THR A 17 -4.35 -1.43 1.62
CA THR A 17 -4.62 -0.07 2.10
C THR A 17 -6.02 0.36 1.70
N THR A 18 -6.74 0.95 2.66
CA THR A 18 -8.08 1.52 2.43
C THR A 18 -8.05 2.56 1.32
N TYR A 19 -9.04 2.51 0.44
CA TYR A 19 -9.27 3.57 -0.54
C TYR A 19 -10.52 4.39 -0.17
N PRO A 20 -10.36 5.65 0.26
CA PRO A 20 -11.48 6.48 0.72
C PRO A 20 -12.58 6.72 -0.30
N LYS A 21 -12.26 6.62 -1.60
CA LYS A 21 -13.21 6.87 -2.68
C LYS A 21 -13.83 5.60 -3.25
N TRP A 22 -13.79 4.49 -2.52
CA TRP A 22 -14.63 3.35 -2.85
C TRP A 22 -16.09 3.80 -2.95
N PRO A 23 -16.85 3.36 -3.97
CA PRO A 23 -18.26 3.70 -4.12
C PRO A 23 -19.08 3.39 -2.86
N GLU A 24 -18.79 2.27 -2.19
CA GLU A 24 -19.44 1.87 -0.94
C GLU A 24 -19.22 2.86 0.21
N ILE A 25 -18.12 3.64 0.17
CA ILE A 25 -17.92 4.75 1.11
C ILE A 25 -18.64 5.99 0.60
N GLN A 26 -18.38 6.37 -0.66
CA GLN A 26 -18.83 7.65 -1.22
C GLN A 26 -20.35 7.78 -1.28
N ASN A 27 -21.06 6.69 -1.56
CA ASN A 27 -22.52 6.68 -1.66
C ASN A 27 -23.22 6.89 -0.30
N ASP A 28 -22.52 6.61 0.80
CA ASP A 28 -23.06 6.74 2.17
C ASP A 28 -22.60 8.03 2.87
N LEU A 29 -21.88 8.92 2.17
CA LEU A 29 -21.49 10.24 2.68
C LEU A 29 -22.61 11.26 2.45
N LEU A 30 -22.90 12.06 3.49
CA LEU A 30 -23.80 13.20 3.34
C LEU A 30 -23.12 14.35 2.57
N PRO A 31 -23.88 15.29 1.97
CA PRO A 31 -23.31 16.45 1.31
C PRO A 31 -22.31 17.20 2.21
N GLY A 32 -21.09 17.39 1.72
CA GLY A 32 -20.00 18.06 2.46
C GLY A 32 -19.18 17.14 3.38
N GLN A 33 -19.58 15.88 3.58
CA GLN A 33 -18.76 14.92 4.33
C GLN A 33 -17.62 14.34 3.48
N THR A 34 -16.55 13.97 4.17
CA THR A 34 -15.44 13.18 3.65
C THR A 34 -15.40 11.81 4.35
N ALA A 35 -14.63 10.87 3.80
CA ALA A 35 -14.43 9.56 4.43
C ALA A 35 -13.91 9.67 5.87
N SER A 36 -13.07 10.67 6.16
CA SER A 36 -12.53 10.90 7.50
C SER A 36 -13.62 11.29 8.53
N ASP A 37 -14.74 11.85 8.06
CA ASP A 37 -15.86 12.25 8.93
C ASP A 37 -16.77 11.04 9.26
N ARG A 38 -16.64 9.93 8.52
CA ARG A 38 -17.40 8.70 8.70
C ARG A 38 -16.49 7.47 8.87
N PRO A 39 -15.67 7.42 9.93
CA PRO A 39 -14.74 6.31 10.17
C PRO A 39 -15.47 4.96 10.35
N ASP A 40 -16.74 4.98 10.75
CA ASP A 40 -17.60 3.80 10.86
C ASP A 40 -17.87 3.16 9.49
N ILE A 41 -18.21 3.95 8.48
CA ILE A 41 -18.40 3.45 7.10
C ILE A 41 -17.07 2.95 6.56
N VAL A 42 -15.99 3.73 6.73
CA VAL A 42 -14.66 3.37 6.26
C VAL A 42 -14.22 2.02 6.83
N ALA A 43 -14.35 1.82 8.15
CA ALA A 43 -13.98 0.57 8.79
C ALA A 43 -14.83 -0.62 8.32
N ARG A 44 -16.14 -0.42 8.13
CA ARG A 44 -17.05 -1.45 7.61
C ARG A 44 -16.66 -1.86 6.19
N VAL A 45 -16.48 -0.90 5.29
CA VAL A 45 -16.12 -1.18 3.90
C VAL A 45 -14.75 -1.84 3.81
N PHE A 46 -13.76 -1.34 4.56
CA PHE A 46 -12.44 -1.97 4.62
C PHE A 46 -12.52 -3.43 5.09
N ASN A 47 -13.29 -3.71 6.14
CA ASN A 47 -13.45 -5.08 6.65
C ASN A 47 -14.12 -5.99 5.60
N MET A 48 -15.10 -5.50 4.85
CA MET A 48 -15.71 -6.26 3.75
C MET A 48 -14.69 -6.59 2.66
N LYS A 49 -13.91 -5.60 2.20
CA LYS A 49 -12.86 -5.80 1.19
C LYS A 49 -11.77 -6.75 1.69
N LEU A 50 -11.32 -6.59 2.94
CA LEU A 50 -10.31 -7.46 3.54
C LEU A 50 -10.81 -8.90 3.63
N LYS A 51 -12.06 -9.14 4.04
CA LYS A 51 -12.65 -10.48 4.06
C LYS A 51 -12.68 -11.12 2.68
N ALA A 52 -13.07 -10.37 1.65
CA ALA A 52 -13.07 -10.87 0.27
C ALA A 52 -11.65 -11.25 -0.20
N ILE A 53 -10.63 -10.45 0.15
CA ILE A 53 -9.23 -10.76 -0.15
C ILE A 53 -8.77 -12.01 0.61
N LEU A 54 -9.13 -12.14 1.89
CA LEU A 54 -8.78 -13.33 2.67
C LEU A 54 -9.46 -14.60 2.14
N GLU A 55 -10.70 -14.50 1.66
CA GLU A 55 -11.39 -15.60 0.99
C GLU A 55 -10.68 -15.99 -0.32
N ASP A 56 -10.21 -15.02 -1.09
CA ASP A 56 -9.45 -15.31 -2.32
C ASP A 56 -8.12 -16.02 -2.04
N ILE A 57 -7.43 -15.60 -0.98
CA ILE A 57 -6.17 -16.19 -0.56
C ILE A 57 -6.37 -17.60 -0.01
N THR A 58 -7.41 -17.81 0.80
CA THR A 58 -7.60 -19.06 1.56
C THR A 58 -8.44 -20.09 0.82
N THR A 59 -9.60 -19.68 0.29
CA THR A 59 -10.60 -20.57 -0.33
C THR A 59 -10.38 -20.66 -1.84
N ASN A 60 -10.21 -19.52 -2.52
CA ASN A 60 -10.06 -19.50 -3.98
C ASN A 60 -8.62 -19.75 -4.43
N ARG A 61 -7.68 -19.88 -3.48
CA ARG A 61 -6.29 -20.31 -3.71
C ARG A 61 -5.58 -19.48 -4.78
N VAL A 62 -5.75 -18.15 -4.74
CA VAL A 62 -5.07 -17.23 -5.68
C VAL A 62 -3.54 -17.43 -5.70
N PHE A 63 -2.97 -17.80 -4.56
CA PHE A 63 -1.53 -18.10 -4.43
C PHE A 63 -1.22 -19.60 -4.31
N GLY A 64 -2.18 -20.47 -4.61
CA GLY A 64 -2.09 -21.91 -4.39
C GLY A 64 -2.50 -22.36 -2.99
N ASP A 65 -2.09 -23.56 -2.60
CA ASP A 65 -2.45 -24.17 -1.33
C ASP A 65 -1.74 -23.47 -0.16
N MET A 66 -2.54 -22.96 0.76
CA MET A 66 -2.06 -22.26 1.94
C MET A 66 -1.93 -23.21 3.14
N GLN A 67 -0.83 -23.10 3.89
CA GLN A 67 -0.63 -23.78 5.17
C GLN A 67 -1.12 -22.93 6.34
N ALA A 68 -0.83 -21.62 6.33
CA ALA A 68 -1.25 -20.68 7.36
C ALA A 68 -1.21 -19.24 6.85
N TYR A 69 -1.96 -18.34 7.49
CA TYR A 69 -1.81 -16.90 7.33
C TYR A 69 -2.00 -16.21 8.67
N VAL A 70 -1.42 -15.02 8.81
CA VAL A 70 -1.61 -14.14 9.96
C VAL A 70 -1.74 -12.73 9.44
N TYR A 71 -2.66 -11.95 9.99
CA TYR A 71 -2.77 -10.55 9.65
C TYR A 71 -2.98 -9.65 10.85
N VAL A 72 -2.59 -8.40 10.69
CA VAL A 72 -2.83 -7.32 11.65
C VAL A 72 -3.47 -6.16 10.89
N ILE A 73 -4.47 -5.54 11.50
CA ILE A 73 -5.06 -4.29 11.02
C ILE A 73 -4.51 -3.16 11.87
N GLU A 74 -3.98 -2.12 11.24
CA GLU A 74 -3.59 -0.89 11.91
C GLU A 74 -4.38 0.28 11.34
N PHE A 75 -4.85 1.14 12.24
CA PHE A 75 -5.53 2.37 11.89
C PHE A 75 -4.49 3.48 11.87
N GLN A 76 -4.22 4.04 10.69
CA GLN A 76 -3.30 5.17 10.60
C GLN A 76 -3.91 6.40 11.27
N LYS A 77 -3.06 7.38 11.65
CA LYS A 77 -3.44 8.67 12.28
C LYS A 77 -4.55 9.48 11.58
N ARG A 78 -4.98 9.11 10.36
CA ARG A 78 -6.08 9.73 9.62
C ARG A 78 -7.34 8.86 9.55
N GLY A 79 -7.41 7.79 10.35
CA GLY A 79 -8.56 6.90 10.45
C GLY A 79 -8.70 5.88 9.32
N LEU A 80 -7.78 5.87 8.34
CA LEU A 80 -7.80 4.88 7.25
C LEU A 80 -7.11 3.58 7.69
N PRO A 81 -7.82 2.46 7.75
CA PRO A 81 -7.23 1.18 8.08
C PRO A 81 -6.26 0.69 6.99
N HIS A 82 -5.26 -0.07 7.40
CA HIS A 82 -4.50 -0.95 6.53
C HIS A 82 -4.34 -2.31 7.18
N ALA A 83 -4.17 -3.34 6.37
CA ALA A 83 -3.86 -4.68 6.84
C ALA A 83 -2.49 -5.10 6.32
N HIS A 84 -1.74 -5.74 7.18
CA HIS A 84 -0.54 -6.49 6.84
C HIS A 84 -0.84 -7.97 7.00
N VAL A 85 -0.73 -8.75 5.93
CA VAL A 85 -1.01 -10.18 5.89
C VAL A 85 0.27 -10.94 5.54
N LEU A 86 0.66 -11.89 6.38
CA LEU A 86 1.68 -12.88 6.06
C LEU A 86 1.00 -14.16 5.61
N VAL A 87 1.47 -14.73 4.49
CA VAL A 87 0.98 -16.00 3.95
C VAL A 87 2.11 -17.02 3.95
N ILE A 88 1.81 -18.23 4.43
CA ILE A 88 2.68 -19.41 4.40
C ILE A 88 2.00 -20.44 3.49
N LEU A 89 2.64 -20.74 2.36
CA LEU A 89 2.18 -21.69 1.34
C LEU A 89 2.66 -23.11 1.66
N LYS A 90 1.93 -24.11 1.14
CA LYS A 90 2.16 -25.53 1.38
C LYS A 90 2.86 -26.20 0.19
N GLY A 91 3.83 -27.07 0.47
CA GLY A 91 4.40 -28.02 -0.51
C GLY A 91 4.83 -27.38 -1.83
N GLU A 92 4.20 -27.84 -2.92
CA GLU A 92 4.49 -27.40 -4.29
C GLU A 92 3.89 -26.03 -4.65
N SER A 93 3.02 -25.45 -3.80
CA SER A 93 2.58 -24.06 -3.98
C SER A 93 3.63 -23.04 -3.52
N LYS A 94 4.67 -23.46 -2.80
CA LYS A 94 5.78 -22.57 -2.45
C LYS A 94 6.56 -22.20 -3.72
N PRO A 95 6.79 -20.91 -4.00
CA PRO A 95 7.47 -20.48 -5.21
C PRO A 95 8.97 -20.82 -5.13
N ARG A 96 9.50 -21.44 -6.19
CA ARG A 96 10.92 -21.86 -6.27
C ARG A 96 11.63 -21.29 -7.50
N THR A 97 10.86 -20.81 -8.48
CA THR A 97 11.37 -20.28 -9.75
C THR A 97 10.85 -18.87 -9.99
N SER A 98 11.52 -18.13 -10.88
CA SER A 98 11.04 -16.83 -11.38
C SER A 98 9.62 -16.93 -11.94
N ALA A 99 9.32 -18.01 -12.66
CA ALA A 99 7.99 -18.27 -13.21
C ALA A 99 6.91 -18.49 -12.15
N ASP A 100 7.26 -19.05 -10.98
CA ASP A 100 6.30 -19.17 -9.87
C ASP A 100 6.00 -17.80 -9.25
N TYR A 101 7.04 -16.97 -9.07
CA TYR A 101 6.88 -15.62 -8.55
C TYR A 101 6.02 -14.74 -9.47
N ASP A 102 6.26 -14.82 -10.78
CA ASP A 102 5.52 -14.06 -11.78
C ASP A 102 4.02 -14.44 -11.87
N ARG A 103 3.59 -15.55 -11.22
CA ARG A 103 2.17 -15.89 -11.04
C ARG A 103 1.54 -15.18 -9.84
N PHE A 104 2.34 -14.77 -8.87
CA PHE A 104 1.87 -14.18 -7.62
C PHE A 104 1.88 -12.66 -7.67
N ASP A 105 2.90 -12.06 -8.28
CA ASP A 105 3.01 -10.63 -8.40
C ASP A 105 3.52 -10.15 -9.77
N CYS A 106 3.34 -8.84 -9.97
CA CYS A 106 3.75 -8.09 -11.14
C CYS A 106 4.23 -6.71 -10.68
N ALA A 107 5.30 -6.20 -11.29
CA ALA A 107 5.78 -4.84 -11.09
C ALA A 107 5.78 -4.05 -12.41
N GLU A 108 4.77 -4.27 -13.24
CA GLU A 108 4.63 -3.62 -14.54
C GLU A 108 3.29 -2.89 -14.65
N ILE A 109 3.29 -1.77 -15.38
CA ILE A 109 2.04 -1.12 -15.79
C ILE A 109 1.34 -2.07 -16.77
N PRO A 110 0.01 -2.27 -16.70
CA PRO A 110 -0.75 -3.10 -17.65
C PRO A 110 -0.86 -2.47 -19.04
N ASP A 111 -1.28 -3.25 -20.03
CA ASP A 111 -1.64 -2.68 -21.33
C ASP A 111 -2.93 -1.88 -21.21
N ARG A 112 -2.93 -0.63 -21.67
CA ARG A 112 -4.09 0.26 -21.53
C ARG A 112 -5.27 -0.16 -22.43
N GLU A 113 -5.00 -0.73 -23.59
CA GLU A 113 -6.03 -1.11 -24.55
C GLU A 113 -6.60 -2.50 -24.21
N ALA A 114 -5.73 -3.46 -23.87
CA ALA A 114 -6.15 -4.81 -23.54
C ALA A 114 -6.76 -4.92 -22.11
N TYR A 115 -6.27 -4.12 -21.16
CA TYR A 115 -6.71 -4.19 -19.75
C TYR A 115 -6.98 -2.79 -19.17
N PRO A 116 -7.96 -2.03 -19.69
CA PRO A 116 -8.18 -0.63 -19.30
C PRO A 116 -8.47 -0.44 -17.81
N GLU A 117 -9.32 -1.28 -17.20
CA GLU A 117 -9.66 -1.18 -15.77
C GLU A 117 -8.46 -1.46 -14.86
N LEU A 118 -7.68 -2.50 -15.19
CA LEU A 118 -6.47 -2.84 -14.47
C LEU A 118 -5.43 -1.72 -14.67
N TYR A 119 -5.27 -1.21 -15.89
CA TYR A 119 -4.39 -0.08 -16.17
C TYR A 119 -4.75 1.13 -15.30
N GLU A 120 -6.04 1.49 -15.21
CA GLU A 120 -6.48 2.60 -14.34
C GLU A 120 -6.16 2.33 -12.87
N THR A 121 -6.43 1.11 -12.40
CA THR A 121 -6.14 0.69 -11.03
C THR A 121 -4.65 0.80 -10.72
N ILE A 122 -3.80 0.19 -11.54
CA ILE A 122 -2.34 0.17 -11.32
C ILE A 122 -1.76 1.58 -11.47
N SER A 123 -2.14 2.31 -12.52
CA SER A 123 -1.71 3.68 -12.76
C SER A 123 -2.11 4.63 -11.65
N THR A 124 -3.22 4.36 -10.95
CA THR A 124 -3.70 5.21 -9.86
C THR A 124 -3.02 4.84 -8.54
N TYR A 125 -3.08 3.57 -8.16
CA TYR A 125 -2.76 3.13 -6.79
C TYR A 125 -1.42 2.45 -6.66
N MET A 126 -0.92 1.78 -7.70
CA MET A 126 0.30 0.96 -7.61
C MET A 126 1.54 1.66 -8.18
N ILE A 127 1.48 2.97 -8.40
CA ILE A 127 2.64 3.78 -8.78
C ILE A 127 3.19 4.47 -7.55
N HIS A 128 4.43 4.16 -7.20
CA HIS A 128 5.20 4.92 -6.24
C HIS A 128 5.36 6.36 -6.72
N GLY A 129 5.04 7.33 -5.86
CA GLY A 129 5.18 8.74 -6.22
C GLY A 129 6.64 9.08 -6.57
N PRO A 130 6.90 9.87 -7.63
CA PRO A 130 8.25 10.31 -7.94
C PRO A 130 8.92 10.92 -6.70
N CYS A 131 10.10 10.41 -6.37
CA CYS A 131 10.88 10.79 -5.19
C CYS A 131 12.37 10.79 -5.54
N GLY A 132 13.19 11.31 -4.62
CA GLY A 132 14.65 11.37 -4.80
C GLY A 132 15.17 12.80 -4.77
N GLU A 133 16.30 13.03 -5.43
CA GLU A 133 17.00 14.30 -5.41
C GLU A 133 16.09 15.45 -5.89
N GLY A 134 15.98 16.49 -5.05
CA GLY A 134 15.15 17.65 -5.35
C GLY A 134 13.64 17.44 -5.20
N ILE A 135 13.15 16.29 -4.71
CA ILE A 135 11.73 16.06 -4.40
C ILE A 135 11.57 15.68 -2.92
N ASN A 136 11.05 16.59 -2.12
CA ASN A 136 10.76 16.30 -0.71
C ASN A 136 9.54 15.37 -0.59
N THR A 137 9.79 14.11 -0.24
CA THR A 137 8.76 13.10 0.01
C THR A 137 9.05 12.39 1.32
N SER A 138 8.03 11.83 1.96
CA SER A 138 8.18 11.08 3.22
C SER A 138 9.02 9.81 3.10
N CYS A 139 9.27 9.34 1.88
CA CYS A 139 10.08 8.14 1.64
C CYS A 139 11.56 8.45 1.37
N SER A 140 11.91 9.70 1.08
CA SER A 140 13.29 10.16 0.88
C SER A 140 13.92 10.46 2.24
N GLY A 141 15.06 9.83 2.53
CA GLY A 141 15.86 10.14 3.72
C GLY A 141 16.63 11.45 3.57
N GLU A 142 17.42 11.80 4.59
CA GLU A 142 18.33 12.97 4.55
C GLU A 142 19.39 12.86 3.45
N ASP A 143 19.71 11.64 3.03
CA ASP A 143 20.64 11.32 1.94
C ASP A 143 20.02 11.50 0.54
N GLY A 144 18.75 11.93 0.46
CA GLY A 144 18.02 12.11 -0.79
C GLY A 144 17.65 10.79 -1.48
N LYS A 145 17.93 9.63 -0.90
CA LYS A 145 17.60 8.32 -1.48
C LYS A 145 16.27 7.83 -0.97
N CYS A 146 15.53 7.14 -1.84
CA CYS A 146 14.28 6.49 -1.47
C CYS A 146 14.55 5.30 -0.54
N SER A 147 13.98 5.30 0.66
CA SER A 147 14.00 4.18 1.61
C SER A 147 13.42 2.87 1.04
N LYS A 148 12.59 2.96 -0.01
CA LYS A 148 12.00 1.83 -0.75
C LYS A 148 12.76 1.49 -2.04
N ARG A 149 13.89 2.16 -2.29
CA ARG A 149 14.80 1.94 -3.44
C ARG A 149 14.15 2.21 -4.80
N PHE A 150 13.25 3.19 -4.89
CA PHE A 150 12.72 3.68 -6.17
C PHE A 150 13.63 4.76 -6.78
N PRO A 151 13.73 4.86 -8.12
CA PRO A 151 13.20 3.90 -9.10
C PRO A 151 13.93 2.53 -9.03
N LYS A 152 13.20 1.43 -9.27
CA LYS A 152 13.77 0.08 -9.35
C LYS A 152 14.62 -0.10 -10.61
N ALA A 153 15.50 -1.11 -10.62
CA ALA A 153 16.23 -1.49 -11.81
C ALA A 153 15.33 -2.23 -12.81
N PHE A 154 15.66 -2.19 -14.10
CA PHE A 154 15.04 -3.06 -15.09
C PHE A 154 15.64 -4.46 -15.00
N VAL A 155 14.78 -5.47 -14.90
CA VAL A 155 15.16 -6.88 -14.80
C VAL A 155 14.12 -7.73 -15.52
N ASP A 156 14.57 -8.66 -16.36
CA ASP A 156 13.68 -9.48 -17.19
C ASP A 156 13.01 -10.65 -16.45
N GLU A 157 13.51 -10.99 -15.26
CA GLU A 157 13.01 -12.09 -14.43
C GLU A 157 13.12 -11.76 -12.94
N THR A 158 12.16 -12.25 -12.15
CA THR A 158 12.19 -12.12 -10.70
C THR A 158 13.29 -12.98 -10.08
N ARG A 159 14.10 -12.39 -9.20
CA ARG A 159 15.22 -13.05 -8.51
C ARG A 159 15.18 -12.73 -7.02
N VAL A 160 15.64 -13.66 -6.18
CA VAL A 160 15.83 -13.40 -4.76
C VAL A 160 17.33 -13.23 -4.53
N ASP A 161 17.75 -12.01 -4.17
CA ASP A 161 19.16 -11.73 -3.89
C ASP A 161 19.61 -12.43 -2.60
N GLY A 162 20.94 -12.54 -2.39
CA GLY A 162 21.53 -13.17 -1.19
C GLY A 162 21.11 -12.53 0.14
N ASP A 163 20.70 -11.27 0.13
CA ASP A 163 20.17 -10.55 1.30
C ASP A 163 18.69 -10.87 1.59
N GLY A 164 18.06 -11.69 0.74
CA GLY A 164 16.68 -12.12 0.84
C GLY A 164 15.64 -11.07 0.42
N TYR A 165 16.07 -9.95 -0.17
CA TYR A 165 15.16 -9.00 -0.81
C TYR A 165 14.89 -9.45 -2.26
N PRO A 166 13.63 -9.62 -2.66
CA PRO A 166 13.31 -9.94 -4.05
C PRO A 166 13.55 -8.73 -4.97
N VAL A 167 14.19 -9.00 -6.09
CA VAL A 167 14.27 -8.12 -7.24
C VAL A 167 13.23 -8.61 -8.24
N TYR A 168 12.11 -7.91 -8.29
CA TYR A 168 10.99 -8.27 -9.16
C TYR A 168 11.31 -8.01 -10.62
N ARG A 169 10.71 -8.85 -11.48
CA ARG A 169 10.67 -8.58 -12.91
C ARG A 169 10.06 -7.20 -13.16
N CYS A 170 10.83 -6.35 -13.82
CA CYS A 170 10.49 -5.00 -14.20
C CYS A 170 11.10 -4.78 -15.59
N ARG A 171 10.37 -5.12 -16.65
CA ARG A 171 10.91 -5.04 -18.00
C ARG A 171 11.06 -3.59 -18.45
N GLY A 172 12.15 -3.34 -19.18
CA GLY A 172 12.34 -2.10 -19.91
C GLY A 172 11.37 -1.96 -21.10
N PRO A 173 11.34 -0.78 -21.74
CA PRO A 173 10.64 -0.63 -23.01
C PRO A 173 11.15 -1.65 -24.03
N GLY A 174 10.26 -2.21 -24.85
CA GLY A 174 10.63 -3.17 -25.89
C GLY A 174 11.53 -2.56 -26.98
N PRO A 175 12.13 -3.37 -27.86
CA PRO A 175 12.87 -2.86 -29.01
C PRO A 175 11.96 -2.05 -29.96
N ILE A 176 12.53 -1.04 -30.63
CA ILE A 176 11.88 -0.25 -31.68
C ILE A 176 11.43 -1.21 -32.79
N ASP A 177 10.19 -1.04 -33.29
CA ASP A 177 9.69 -1.87 -34.40
C ASP A 177 10.68 -1.79 -35.58
N PRO A 178 11.31 -2.92 -35.99
CA PRO A 178 12.24 -2.90 -37.11
C PRO A 178 11.56 -2.51 -38.44
N ALA A 179 10.22 -2.62 -38.53
CA ALA A 179 9.46 -2.17 -39.69
C ALA A 179 9.26 -0.64 -39.75
N THR A 180 9.66 0.10 -38.71
CA THR A 180 9.56 1.57 -38.69
C THR A 180 10.75 2.15 -37.93
N PRO A 181 11.87 2.49 -38.60
CA PRO A 181 12.96 3.21 -37.97
C PRO A 181 12.43 4.54 -37.38
N GLY A 182 12.26 4.60 -36.05
CA GLY A 182 11.64 5.72 -35.34
C GLY A 182 10.11 5.62 -35.09
N GLY A 183 9.48 4.49 -35.42
CA GLY A 183 8.06 4.23 -35.10
C GLY A 183 7.83 3.74 -33.67
N PRO A 184 6.56 3.62 -33.23
CA PRO A 184 6.24 3.10 -31.91
C PRO A 184 6.73 1.65 -31.78
N GLN A 185 7.33 1.32 -30.63
CA GLN A 185 7.64 -0.06 -30.25
C GLN A 185 6.35 -0.93 -30.35
N ARG A 186 6.43 -2.26 -30.54
CA ARG A 186 5.26 -3.18 -30.43
C ARG A 186 5.27 -3.92 -29.08
N PRO A 187 4.29 -4.82 -28.82
CA PRO A 187 3.14 -4.72 -27.89
C PRO A 187 3.47 -4.60 -26.38
N TYR A 188 4.75 -4.46 -26.02
CA TYR A 188 5.19 -4.02 -24.69
C TYR A 188 5.45 -2.50 -24.67
N SER A 189 4.88 -1.79 -25.65
CA SER A 189 5.33 -0.47 -26.03
C SER A 189 4.82 0.60 -25.09
N PHE A 190 5.78 1.26 -24.45
CA PHE A 190 5.62 2.51 -23.72
C PHE A 190 4.48 2.54 -22.72
N ARG A 191 4.60 1.72 -21.67
CA ARG A 191 3.71 1.83 -20.51
C ARG A 191 4.26 2.91 -19.59
N TYR A 192 3.93 4.16 -19.91
CA TYR A 192 4.21 5.31 -19.07
C TYR A 192 2.94 5.84 -18.44
N VAL A 193 3.06 6.31 -17.20
CA VAL A 193 2.00 7.04 -16.50
C VAL A 193 2.48 8.45 -16.23
N SER A 194 1.65 9.45 -16.55
CA SER A 194 1.94 10.83 -16.14
C SER A 194 1.46 11.05 -14.70
N LYS A 195 2.39 11.36 -13.80
CA LYS A 195 2.11 11.71 -12.40
C LYS A 195 2.37 13.19 -12.17
N LYS A 196 1.35 13.89 -11.64
CA LYS A 196 1.50 15.29 -11.24
C LYS A 196 2.13 15.35 -9.86
N ILE A 197 3.38 15.81 -9.77
CA ILE A 197 4.05 16.03 -8.50
C ILE A 197 3.97 17.50 -8.09
N ARG A 198 4.02 17.73 -6.79
CA ARG A 198 4.13 19.05 -6.21
C ARG A 198 5.53 19.17 -5.64
N ASN A 199 6.39 19.95 -6.28
CA ASN A 199 7.77 20.08 -5.83
C ASN A 199 7.87 21.24 -4.81
N PRO A 200 8.00 21.00 -3.50
CA PRO A 200 8.23 22.10 -2.58
C PRO A 200 9.63 22.66 -2.85
N ARG A 201 9.71 23.88 -3.41
CA ARG A 201 10.98 24.62 -3.38
C ARG A 201 11.40 24.75 -1.91
N ARG A 202 12.67 24.46 -1.64
CA ARG A 202 13.28 24.47 -0.30
C ARG A 202 13.02 25.78 0.47
N ASN A 203 12.75 26.90 -0.24
CA ASN A 203 12.21 28.16 0.27
C ASN A 203 11.48 28.94 -0.84
N GLY A 204 10.17 28.78 -1.00
CA GLY A 204 9.39 29.59 -1.96
C GLY A 204 7.88 29.27 -2.00
N PRO A 205 7.05 30.10 -2.67
CA PRO A 205 5.63 29.85 -2.82
C PRO A 205 5.36 28.49 -3.49
N LYS A 206 4.24 27.87 -3.14
CA LYS A 206 3.77 26.57 -3.66
C LYS A 206 3.99 26.50 -5.17
N SER A 207 4.93 25.67 -5.64
CA SER A 207 5.24 25.54 -7.07
C SER A 207 4.05 24.94 -7.84
N ARG A 208 4.01 25.25 -9.15
CA ARG A 208 3.07 24.66 -10.11
C ARG A 208 3.26 23.13 -10.11
N ARG A 209 2.16 22.38 -10.20
CA ARG A 209 2.25 20.91 -10.36
C ARG A 209 2.94 20.59 -11.68
N GLU A 210 4.06 19.90 -11.61
CA GLU A 210 4.80 19.44 -12.77
C GLU A 210 4.40 18.00 -13.07
N ALA A 211 4.23 17.68 -14.35
CA ALA A 211 3.92 16.34 -14.80
C ALA A 211 5.23 15.57 -15.01
N VAL A 212 5.45 14.54 -14.21
CA VAL A 212 6.57 13.60 -14.35
C VAL A 212 6.05 12.32 -14.99
N VAL A 213 6.72 11.90 -16.04
CA VAL A 213 6.43 10.64 -16.73
C VAL A 213 7.18 9.53 -16.00
N VAL A 214 6.47 8.48 -15.58
CA VAL A 214 7.05 7.32 -14.89
C VAL A 214 6.78 6.03 -15.67
N ASP A 215 7.69 5.07 -15.55
CA ASP A 215 7.62 3.74 -16.16
C ASP A 215 7.53 2.63 -15.10
N ASN A 216 7.69 1.38 -15.52
CA ASN A 216 7.67 0.18 -14.67
C ASN A 216 8.58 0.28 -13.45
N ARG A 217 9.67 1.06 -13.50
CA ARG A 217 10.59 1.22 -12.34
C ARG A 217 9.92 1.85 -11.14
N TRP A 218 8.77 2.49 -11.33
CA TRP A 218 7.98 3.14 -10.27
C TRP A 218 6.79 2.30 -9.81
N VAL A 219 6.57 1.12 -10.38
CA VAL A 219 5.46 0.25 -10.00
C VAL A 219 5.79 -0.48 -8.70
N VAL A 220 4.83 -0.48 -7.80
CA VAL A 220 4.83 -1.26 -6.57
C VAL A 220 4.37 -2.68 -6.91
N PRO A 221 5.10 -3.73 -6.49
CA PRO A 221 4.72 -5.13 -6.73
C PRO A 221 3.29 -5.42 -6.26
N HIS A 222 2.49 -6.06 -7.10
CA HIS A 222 1.07 -6.28 -6.83
C HIS A 222 0.58 -7.55 -7.49
N ASN A 223 -0.52 -8.11 -7.00
CA ASN A 223 -1.26 -9.14 -7.72
C ASN A 223 -2.35 -8.46 -8.58
N PRO A 224 -2.31 -8.59 -9.93
CA PRO A 224 -3.27 -7.92 -10.82
C PRO A 224 -4.73 -8.24 -10.50
N TYR A 225 -5.03 -9.51 -10.21
CA TYR A 225 -6.38 -9.97 -9.90
C TYR A 225 -6.93 -9.30 -8.63
N LEU A 226 -6.17 -9.34 -7.53
CA LEU A 226 -6.61 -8.74 -6.27
C LEU A 226 -6.78 -7.22 -6.39
N CYS A 227 -5.84 -6.55 -7.08
CA CYS A 227 -5.91 -5.11 -7.32
C CYS A 227 -7.16 -4.72 -8.10
N GLN A 228 -7.46 -5.40 -9.22
CA GLN A 228 -8.63 -5.09 -10.02
C GLN A 228 -9.93 -5.37 -9.26
N LYS A 229 -10.02 -6.51 -8.55
CA LYS A 229 -11.21 -6.88 -7.77
C LYS A 229 -11.56 -5.86 -6.68
N CYS A 230 -10.54 -5.33 -5.99
CA CYS A 230 -10.74 -4.41 -4.87
C CYS A 230 -10.60 -2.93 -5.25
N ASN A 231 -10.10 -2.64 -6.46
CA ASN A 231 -9.83 -1.29 -6.96
C ASN A 231 -9.11 -0.41 -5.92
N CYS A 232 -8.00 -0.89 -5.38
CA CYS A 232 -7.25 -0.22 -4.32
C CYS A 232 -5.75 -0.58 -4.35
N HIS A 233 -4.99 0.04 -3.43
CA HIS A 233 -3.58 -0.25 -3.26
C HIS A 233 -3.39 -1.58 -2.50
N ILE A 234 -2.94 -2.61 -3.22
CA ILE A 234 -2.58 -3.93 -2.66
C ILE A 234 -1.16 -4.27 -3.09
N ASN A 235 -0.21 -4.08 -2.18
CA ASN A 235 1.19 -4.47 -2.39
C ASN A 235 1.36 -5.94 -2.02
N VAL A 236 2.00 -6.72 -2.88
CA VAL A 236 2.34 -8.13 -2.64
C VAL A 236 3.85 -8.25 -2.72
N GLU A 237 4.49 -8.63 -1.62
CA GLU A 237 5.93 -8.80 -1.55
C GLU A 237 6.31 -10.26 -1.29
N ILE A 238 7.28 -10.77 -2.04
CA ILE A 238 7.90 -12.08 -1.80
C ILE A 238 8.73 -12.01 -0.52
N CYS A 239 8.45 -12.93 0.41
CA CYS A 239 9.18 -13.09 1.65
C CYS A 239 10.12 -14.28 1.55
N SER A 240 11.42 -14.02 1.61
CA SER A 240 12.42 -15.09 1.70
C SER A 240 13.04 -15.22 3.09
N THR A 241 12.81 -14.25 3.99
CA THR A 241 13.44 -14.19 5.31
C THR A 241 12.42 -14.15 6.45
N VAL A 242 12.88 -14.54 7.64
CA VAL A 242 12.12 -14.39 8.90
C VAL A 242 11.97 -12.92 9.36
N GLN A 243 12.63 -11.96 8.69
CA GLN A 243 12.52 -10.55 9.06
C GLN A 243 11.11 -10.01 8.84
N SER A 244 10.38 -10.48 7.82
CA SER A 244 8.98 -10.10 7.58
C SER A 244 8.07 -10.45 8.76
N VAL A 245 8.41 -11.52 9.51
CA VAL A 245 7.70 -11.90 10.73
C VAL A 245 8.01 -10.93 11.88
N LYS A 246 9.29 -10.53 12.04
CA LYS A 246 9.66 -9.47 12.99
C LYS A 246 8.95 -8.16 12.68
N TYR A 247 8.79 -7.86 11.39
CA TYR A 247 8.04 -6.69 10.93
C TYR A 247 6.56 -6.77 11.31
N LEU A 248 5.89 -7.91 11.19
CA LEU A 248 4.52 -8.06 11.69
C LEU A 248 4.44 -7.86 13.21
N TYR A 249 5.39 -8.42 13.98
CA TYR A 249 5.45 -8.20 15.43
C TYR A 249 5.65 -6.74 15.80
N LYS A 250 6.37 -5.95 14.98
CA LYS A 250 6.42 -4.49 15.16
C LYS A 250 5.01 -3.90 15.20
N TYR A 251 4.08 -4.37 14.37
CA TYR A 251 2.69 -3.89 14.33
C TYR A 251 1.79 -4.50 15.40
N VAL A 252 2.03 -5.74 15.82
CA VAL A 252 1.34 -6.34 16.96
C VAL A 252 1.69 -5.59 18.27
N TYR A 253 2.96 -5.23 18.44
CA TYR A 253 3.46 -4.56 19.65
C TYR A 253 3.54 -3.04 19.53
N LYS A 254 3.26 -2.47 18.36
CA LYS A 254 3.04 -1.03 18.23
C LYS A 254 1.78 -0.75 19.05
N GLY A 255 1.95 -0.07 20.19
CA GLY A 255 0.83 0.33 21.03
C GLY A 255 -0.23 1.05 20.19
N GLN A 256 -1.50 0.93 20.60
CA GLN A 256 -2.59 1.59 19.87
C GLN A 256 -2.32 3.10 19.75
N ASP A 257 -2.51 3.66 18.55
CA ASP A 257 -2.50 5.11 18.37
C ASP A 257 -3.63 5.69 19.25
N ARG A 258 -3.27 6.38 20.33
CA ARG A 258 -4.24 6.97 21.26
C ARG A 258 -4.70 8.33 20.73
N ALA A 259 -5.99 8.47 20.49
CA ALA A 259 -6.64 9.77 20.31
C ALA A 259 -7.40 10.11 21.59
N THR A 260 -7.06 11.21 22.25
CA THR A 260 -7.79 11.72 23.43
C THR A 260 -8.81 12.74 22.94
N VAL A 261 -10.08 12.51 23.24
CA VAL A 261 -11.16 13.48 23.00
C VAL A 261 -11.61 14.02 24.36
N ALA A 262 -11.50 15.33 24.54
CA ALA A 262 -12.06 16.02 25.71
C ALA A 262 -13.34 16.75 25.28
N LEU A 263 -14.46 16.39 25.89
CA LEU A 263 -15.73 17.10 25.74
C LEU A 263 -15.85 18.09 26.90
N GLN A 264 -15.85 19.39 26.58
CA GLN A 264 -16.06 20.43 27.59
C GLN A 264 -17.44 21.04 27.35
N THR A 265 -18.38 20.77 28.25
CA THR A 265 -19.68 21.46 28.26
C THR A 265 -19.43 22.90 28.69
N ARG A 266 -19.71 23.84 27.78
CA ARG A 266 -19.70 25.27 28.09
C ARG A 266 -20.93 25.55 28.95
N ARG A 267 -20.76 25.63 30.28
CA ARG A 267 -21.79 26.21 31.14
C ARG A 267 -21.97 27.65 30.68
N THR A 268 -23.17 28.02 30.25
CA THR A 268 -23.55 29.41 30.04
C THR A 268 -23.57 30.07 31.41
N ASP A 269 -22.68 31.03 31.64
CA ASP A 269 -22.68 31.87 32.83
C ASP A 269 -24.00 32.64 32.89
N GLY A 270 -24.92 32.14 33.70
CA GLY A 270 -26.27 32.67 33.82
C GLY A 270 -26.97 32.25 35.10
N ASP A 271 -26.22 31.86 36.13
CA ASP A 271 -26.72 31.89 37.51
C ASP A 271 -25.55 31.83 38.49
N ALA A 272 -25.04 33.01 38.85
CA ALA A 272 -24.16 33.18 40.00
C ALA A 272 -25.00 33.78 41.13
N SER A 273 -25.47 32.93 42.04
CA SER A 273 -25.74 33.36 43.41
C SER A 273 -25.27 32.32 44.43
N ALA A 274 -24.43 32.83 45.33
CA ALA A 274 -24.07 32.35 46.67
C ALA A 274 -23.19 31.08 46.83
N ALA A 275 -21.92 31.32 47.22
CA ALA A 275 -21.30 30.89 48.50
C ALA A 275 -21.35 29.39 48.89
N ASP A 276 -20.33 28.71 49.39
CA ASP A 276 -18.99 29.04 49.89
C ASP A 276 -18.25 27.69 50.11
N ASP A 277 -16.94 27.80 50.23
CA ASP A 277 -16.04 27.07 51.14
C ASP A 277 -15.46 25.65 50.87
N THR A 278 -14.14 25.63 51.08
CA THR A 278 -13.18 24.52 51.30
C THR A 278 -12.99 23.50 50.18
N GLY A 279 -11.80 23.09 49.75
CA GLY A 279 -10.44 23.17 50.29
C GLY A 279 -9.71 21.87 49.89
N THR A 280 -8.43 21.98 49.47
CA THR A 280 -7.39 20.92 49.41
C THR A 280 -7.66 19.65 48.53
N ASN A 281 -6.72 18.93 47.94
CA ASN A 281 -5.27 18.96 47.80
C ASN A 281 -4.87 18.01 46.63
N ASN A 282 -3.70 18.28 46.03
CA ASN A 282 -2.90 17.33 45.26
C ASN A 282 -2.62 16.02 46.03
N ALA A 283 -2.56 14.89 45.33
CA ALA A 283 -1.44 13.91 45.35
C ALA A 283 -1.82 12.59 44.67
N GLY A 284 -0.86 12.00 43.94
CA GLY A 284 -0.82 10.57 43.62
C GLY A 284 -0.57 10.24 42.16
#